data_AF-A0A7H4NUQ3-F1
#
_entry.id   AF-A0A7H4NUQ3-F1
#
_cell.length_a   1.000
_cell.length_b   1.000
_cell.length_c   1.000
_cell.angle_alpha   90.00
_cell.angle_beta   90.00
_cell.angle_gamma   90.00
#
_symmetry.space_group_name_H-M   'P 1'
#
loop_
_entity.id
_entity.type
_entity.pdbx_description
1 polymer ?
#
loop_
_entity_poly.entity_id
_entity_poly.type
_entity_poly.pdbx_seq_one_letter_code
_entity_poly.pdbx_strand_id
1 'polypeptide(L)'
;MPLYCSAMGKIYMAFGHPDYVESYWNSHQEIIQPLTRNTITGLPAMHDELAQIRERNMAMDREENELGVSCLAVPVFDIHGRVPYAISISLSTSRLKQVGREKFTQAATRYGRGDFSRTGLFRAGRLRQMTR
;
A
#
# COMPACT_ATOMS: atom_id res chain seq x y z
N MET A 1 10.46 -5.34 -1.47
CA MET A 1 9.97 -4.91 -0.15
C MET A 1 8.83 -5.83 0.25
N PRO A 2 8.79 -6.35 1.49
CA PRO A 2 7.67 -7.19 1.95
C PRO A 2 6.33 -6.45 1.85
N LEU A 3 5.24 -7.21 1.71
CA LEU A 3 3.92 -6.61 1.54
C LEU A 3 3.46 -5.91 2.82
N TYR A 4 3.66 -6.55 3.98
CA TYR A 4 3.13 -6.10 5.28
C TYR A 4 3.63 -4.71 5.71
N CYS A 5 4.82 -4.31 5.29
CA CYS A 5 5.45 -3.04 5.65
C CYS A 5 5.51 -2.02 4.50
N SER A 6 4.91 -2.31 3.34
CA SER A 6 4.90 -1.39 2.20
C SER A 6 3.52 -0.80 1.96
N ALA A 7 3.45 0.50 1.64
CA ALA A 7 2.17 1.16 1.37
C ALA A 7 1.39 0.44 0.26
N MET A 8 2.05 0.11 -0.84
CA MET A 8 1.43 -0.61 -1.96
C MET A 8 1.04 -2.05 -1.58
N GLY A 9 1.86 -2.77 -0.82
CA GLY A 9 1.52 -4.12 -0.38
C GLY A 9 0.29 -4.14 0.51
N LYS A 10 0.15 -3.15 1.39
CA LYS A 10 -1.07 -2.95 2.19
C LYS A 10 -2.29 -2.61 1.35
N ILE A 11 -2.15 -1.88 0.24
CA ILE A 11 -3.26 -1.70 -0.73
C ILE A 11 -3.68 -3.03 -1.33
N TYR A 12 -2.77 -3.96 -1.64
CA TYR A 12 -3.16 -5.26 -2.20
C TYR A 12 -3.72 -6.24 -1.16
N MET A 13 -3.34 -6.11 0.12
CA MET A 13 -3.89 -6.91 1.21
C MET A 13 -5.25 -6.40 1.71
N ALA A 14 -5.44 -5.08 1.76
CA ALA A 14 -6.78 -4.53 1.65
C ALA A 14 -7.31 -4.84 0.25
N PHE A 15 -8.59 -4.78 -0.11
CA PHE A 15 -9.04 -5.02 -1.50
C PHE A 15 -8.70 -6.36 -2.21
N GLY A 16 -7.74 -7.16 -1.75
CA GLY A 16 -7.49 -8.54 -2.17
C GLY A 16 -8.50 -9.51 -1.56
N HIS A 17 -8.27 -10.81 -1.75
CA HIS A 17 -9.14 -11.84 -1.19
C HIS A 17 -9.13 -11.78 0.36
N PRO A 18 -10.28 -11.91 1.05
CA PRO A 18 -10.35 -11.82 2.52
C PRO A 18 -9.35 -12.74 3.24
N ASP A 19 -9.23 -13.98 2.78
CA ASP A 19 -8.36 -15.01 3.39
C ASP A 19 -6.86 -14.82 3.09
N TYR A 20 -6.52 -13.89 2.19
CA TYR A 20 -5.14 -13.69 1.75
C TYR A 20 -4.26 -13.23 2.91
N VAL A 21 -4.78 -12.38 3.80
CA VAL A 21 -4.01 -11.80 4.91
C VAL A 21 -3.61 -12.87 5.93
N GLU A 22 -4.55 -13.73 6.30
CA GLU A 22 -4.29 -14.87 7.20
C GLU A 22 -3.32 -15.85 6.56
N SER A 23 -3.55 -16.20 5.28
CA SER A 23 -2.66 -17.08 4.52
C SER A 23 -1.24 -16.51 4.44
N TYR A 24 -1.10 -15.20 4.20
CA TYR A 24 0.18 -14.51 4.17
C TYR A 24 0.88 -14.61 5.53
N TRP A 25 0.18 -14.30 6.63
CA TRP A 25 0.76 -14.39 7.97
C TRP A 25 1.21 -15.81 8.34
N ASN A 26 0.43 -16.82 7.96
CA ASN A 26 0.75 -18.21 8.24
C ASN A 26 1.95 -18.73 7.42
N SER A 27 2.07 -18.30 6.16
CA SER A 27 3.11 -18.80 5.25
C SER A 27 4.41 -17.99 5.26
N HIS A 28 4.41 -16.78 5.82
CA HIS A 28 5.54 -15.85 5.75
C HIS A 28 6.07 -15.42 7.13
N GLN A 29 5.89 -16.24 8.16
CA GLN A 29 6.34 -15.94 9.53
C GLN A 29 7.85 -15.61 9.59
N GLU A 30 8.67 -16.23 8.74
CA GLU A 30 10.13 -15.99 8.70
C GLU A 30 10.51 -14.59 8.21
N ILE A 31 9.65 -13.90 7.44
CA ILE A 31 9.94 -12.56 6.91
C ILE A 31 9.16 -11.44 7.62
N ILE A 32 8.18 -11.79 8.46
CA ILE A 32 7.40 -10.85 9.25
C ILE A 32 8.18 -10.55 10.51
N GLN A 33 8.94 -9.46 10.47
CA GLN A 33 9.85 -9.07 11.54
C GLN A 33 9.74 -7.56 11.80
N PRO A 34 10.05 -7.10 13.02
CA PRO A 34 10.06 -5.68 13.33
C PRO A 34 11.29 -5.02 12.69
N LEU A 35 11.14 -4.48 11.49
CA LEU A 35 12.21 -3.76 10.78
C LEU A 35 12.51 -2.40 11.44
N THR A 36 11.47 -1.77 11.97
CA THR A 36 11.54 -0.54 12.75
C THR A 36 10.55 -0.64 13.92
N ARG A 37 10.55 0.39 14.79
CA ARG A 37 9.56 0.51 15.87
C ARG A 37 8.11 0.70 15.39
N ASN A 38 7.90 1.02 14.11
CA ASN A 38 6.58 1.28 13.55
C ASN A 38 6.01 0.08 12.78
N THR A 39 6.84 -0.94 12.48
CA THR A 39 6.45 -2.08 11.66
C THR A 39 5.31 -2.88 12.29
N ILE A 40 4.22 -3.07 11.54
CA ILE A 40 3.08 -3.88 11.98
C ILE A 40 3.40 -5.36 11.75
N THR A 41 3.60 -6.13 12.82
CA THR A 41 3.90 -7.57 12.78
C THR A 41 2.79 -8.46 13.35
N GLY A 42 1.87 -7.88 14.12
CA GLY A 42 0.73 -8.60 14.67
C GLY A 42 -0.44 -8.65 13.69
N LEU A 43 -0.98 -9.85 13.46
CA LEU A 43 -2.13 -10.05 12.57
C LEU A 43 -3.37 -9.21 12.96
N PRO A 44 -3.79 -9.13 14.25
CA PRO A 44 -4.91 -8.27 14.63
C PRO A 44 -4.70 -6.80 14.28
N ALA A 45 -3.51 -6.26 14.58
CA ALA A 45 -3.17 -4.88 14.25
C ALA A 45 -3.12 -4.64 12.73
N MET A 46 -2.69 -5.65 11.95
CA MET A 46 -2.76 -5.56 10.49
C MET A 46 -4.20 -5.51 10.01
N HIS A 47 -5.12 -6.31 10.56
CA HIS A 47 -6.55 -6.21 10.20
C HIS A 47 -7.12 -4.82 10.44
N ASP A 48 -6.79 -4.19 11.57
CA ASP A 48 -7.23 -2.83 11.89
C ASP A 48 -6.68 -1.80 10.87
N GLU A 49 -5.39 -1.88 10.52
CA GLU A 49 -4.79 -1.01 9.51
C GLU A 49 -5.46 -1.22 8.14
N LEU A 50 -5.68 -2.48 7.75
CA LEU A 50 -6.33 -2.83 6.49
C LEU A 50 -7.79 -2.37 6.43
N ALA A 51 -8.52 -2.37 7.54
CA ALA A 51 -9.87 -1.82 7.63
C ALA A 51 -9.87 -0.30 7.39
N GLN A 52 -8.96 0.44 8.04
CA GLN A 52 -8.79 1.88 7.81
C GLN A 52 -8.38 2.20 6.37
N ILE A 53 -7.58 1.33 5.74
CA ILE A 53 -7.18 1.50 4.34
C ILE A 53 -8.39 1.38 3.39
N ARG A 54 -9.30 0.44 3.64
CA ARG A 54 -10.53 0.29 2.83
C ARG A 54 -11.42 1.52 2.96
N GLU A 55 -11.59 2.04 4.19
CA GLU A 55 -12.40 3.23 4.43
C GLU A 55 -11.81 4.47 3.74
N ARG A 56 -10.49 4.65 3.84
CA ARG A 56 -9.80 5.84 3.32
C ARG A 56 -9.38 5.73 1.86
N ASN A 57 -9.46 4.54 1.26
CA ASN A 57 -8.90 4.23 -0.06
C ASN A 57 -7.44 4.67 -0.20
N MET A 58 -6.63 4.40 0.83
CA MET A 58 -5.26 4.89 0.91
C MET A 58 -4.48 4.15 1.99
N ALA A 59 -3.23 3.82 1.69
CA ALA A 59 -2.30 3.21 2.64
C ALA A 59 -1.04 4.07 2.81
N MET A 60 -0.41 3.94 3.98
CA MET A 60 0.89 4.53 4.24
C MET A 60 1.86 3.48 4.77
N ASP A 61 3.10 3.62 4.35
CA ASP A 61 4.27 3.11 5.08
C ASP A 61 4.79 4.29 5.90
N ARG A 62 4.59 4.21 7.22
CA ARG A 62 4.95 5.28 8.17
C ARG A 62 6.28 4.96 8.83
N GLU A 63 7.33 4.88 8.02
CA GLU A 63 8.66 4.44 8.45
C GLU A 63 8.64 2.99 8.98
N GLU A 64 7.84 2.13 8.37
CA GLU A 64 7.66 0.73 8.78
C GLU A 64 8.69 -0.17 8.14
N ASN A 65 9.14 0.16 6.93
CA ASN A 65 10.26 -0.53 6.29
C ASN A 65 11.61 0.08 6.70
N GLU A 66 11.72 1.41 6.69
CA GLU A 66 12.96 2.13 6.98
C GLU A 66 12.67 3.47 7.68
N LEU A 67 13.44 3.78 8.73
CA LEU A 67 13.34 5.07 9.42
C LEU A 67 13.74 6.23 8.49
N GLY A 68 12.97 7.32 8.54
CA GLY A 68 13.20 8.49 7.69
C GLY A 68 12.62 8.41 6.29
N VAL A 69 12.02 7.27 5.89
CA VAL A 69 11.32 7.11 4.61
C VAL A 69 9.83 6.86 4.88
N SER A 70 8.97 7.56 4.15
CA SER A 70 7.52 7.33 4.20
C SER A 70 6.98 7.19 2.78
N CYS A 71 6.03 6.28 2.61
CA CYS A 71 5.35 6.08 1.34
C CYS A 71 3.85 6.24 1.52
N LEU A 72 3.18 6.73 0.47
CA LEU A 72 1.73 6.78 0.36
C LEU A 72 1.32 6.02 -0.89
N ALA A 73 0.33 5.15 -0.77
CA ALA A 73 -0.25 4.44 -1.89
C ALA A 73 -1.76 4.64 -1.95
N VAL A 74 -2.30 4.72 -3.17
CA VAL A 74 -3.73 4.74 -3.46
C VAL A 74 -4.08 3.62 -4.44
N PRO A 75 -5.24 2.97 -4.28
CA PRO A 75 -5.73 1.97 -5.22
C PRO A 75 -6.22 2.64 -6.51
N VAL A 76 -6.13 1.92 -7.63
CA VAL A 76 -6.80 2.23 -8.88
C VAL A 76 -7.83 1.13 -9.11
N PHE A 77 -9.11 1.50 -9.13
CA PHE A 77 -10.22 0.56 -9.27
C PHE A 77 -10.52 0.26 -10.73
N ASP A 78 -10.83 -0.99 -11.04
CA ASP A 78 -11.46 -1.37 -12.30
C ASP A 78 -12.99 -1.18 -12.25
N ILE A 79 -13.66 -1.45 -13.37
CA ILE A 79 -15.13 -1.32 -13.50
C ILE A 79 -15.90 -2.29 -12.60
N HIS A 80 -15.25 -3.30 -12.05
CA HIS A 80 -15.83 -4.29 -11.14
C HIS A 80 -15.49 -4.00 -9.67
N GLY A 81 -14.87 -2.86 -9.37
CA GLY A 81 -14.47 -2.48 -8.01
C GLY A 81 -13.26 -3.24 -7.47
N ARG A 82 -12.49 -3.93 -8.33
CA ARG A 82 -11.24 -4.61 -7.95
C ARG A 82 -10.07 -3.65 -8.07
N VAL A 83 -8.96 -3.96 -7.40
CA VAL A 83 -7.74 -3.13 -7.42
C VAL A 83 -6.61 -3.85 -8.18
N PRO A 84 -6.59 -3.79 -9.54
CA PRO A 84 -5.50 -4.37 -10.32
C PRO A 84 -4.20 -3.57 -10.21
N TYR A 85 -4.27 -2.27 -9.90
CA TYR A 85 -3.13 -1.38 -9.84
C TYR A 85 -3.19 -0.48 -8.61
N ALA A 86 -2.03 0.02 -8.20
CA ALA A 86 -1.90 1.03 -7.15
C ALA A 86 -0.82 2.03 -7.55
N ILE A 87 -1.01 3.29 -7.16
CA ILE A 87 -0.03 4.36 -7.37
C ILE A 87 0.61 4.65 -6.01
N SER A 88 1.94 4.60 -5.95
CA SER A 88 2.70 4.86 -4.72
C SER A 88 3.70 5.98 -4.94
N ILE A 89 3.85 6.84 -3.93
CA ILE A 89 4.84 7.92 -3.91
C ILE A 89 5.67 7.80 -2.64
N SER A 90 6.99 7.80 -2.79
CA SER A 90 7.96 7.69 -1.70
C SER A 90 8.67 9.03 -1.48
N LEU A 91 8.81 9.43 -0.22
CA LEU A 91 9.46 10.68 0.20
C LEU A 91 10.20 10.47 1.52
N SER A 92 11.15 11.34 1.83
CA SER A 92 11.67 11.40 3.20
C SER A 92 10.57 11.87 4.15
N THR A 93 10.54 11.31 5.36
CA THR A 93 9.57 11.71 6.39
C THR A 93 9.67 13.20 6.72
N SER A 94 10.89 13.76 6.71
CA SER A 94 11.12 15.19 6.91
C SER A 94 10.42 16.04 5.85
N ARG A 95 10.50 15.65 4.57
CA ARG A 95 9.84 16.36 3.46
C ARG A 95 8.33 16.21 3.53
N LEU A 96 7.83 15.03 3.89
CA LEU A 96 6.39 14.81 4.07
C LEU A 96 5.81 15.72 5.16
N LYS A 97 6.53 15.90 6.28
CA LYS A 97 6.14 16.84 7.34
C LYS A 97 6.10 18.29 6.86
N GLN A 98 7.03 18.70 6.00
CA GLN A 98 7.07 20.05 5.44
C GLN A 98 5.93 20.32 4.43
N VAL A 99 5.64 19.36 3.55
CA VAL A 99 4.59 19.49 2.52
C VAL A 99 3.18 19.41 3.14
N GLY A 100 3.05 18.68 4.24
CA GLY A 100 1.78 18.39 4.90
C GLY A 100 1.10 17.16 4.29
N ARG A 101 0.60 16.26 5.15
CA ARG A 101 -0.03 14.99 4.74
C ARG A 101 -1.25 15.21 3.85
N GLU A 102 -2.05 16.24 4.12
CA GLU A 102 -3.31 16.50 3.39
C GLU A 102 -3.09 16.84 1.92
N LYS A 103 -2.12 17.71 1.63
CA LYS A 103 -1.77 18.07 0.24
C LYS A 103 -1.26 16.85 -0.53
N PHE A 104 -0.54 15.97 0.15
CA PHE A 104 -0.01 14.74 -0.42
C PHE A 104 -1.11 13.71 -0.74
N THR A 105 -2.05 13.53 0.19
CA THR A 105 -3.24 12.71 -0.02
C THR A 105 -4.08 13.22 -1.18
N GLN A 106 -4.33 14.53 -1.27
CA GLN A 106 -5.08 15.13 -2.38
C GLN A 106 -4.45 14.85 -3.74
N ALA A 107 -3.12 14.96 -3.84
CA ALA A 107 -2.40 14.66 -5.08
C ALA A 107 -2.59 13.20 -5.48
N ALA A 108 -2.39 12.25 -4.57
CA ALA A 108 -2.53 10.83 -4.86
C ALA A 108 -3.98 10.46 -5.23
N THR A 109 -4.98 10.94 -4.49
CA THR A 109 -6.40 10.68 -4.77
C THR A 109 -6.84 11.23 -6.13
N ARG A 110 -6.32 12.40 -6.55
CA ARG A 110 -6.61 12.97 -7.87
C ARG A 110 -6.17 12.03 -9.00
N TYR A 111 -5.02 11.37 -8.83
CA TYR A 111 -4.55 10.39 -9.81
C TYR A 111 -5.37 9.10 -9.72
N GLY A 112 -5.63 8.55 -8.53
CA GLY A 112 -6.37 7.29 -8.37
C GLY A 112 -7.84 7.31 -8.84
N ARG A 113 -8.49 8.49 -8.84
CA ARG A 113 -9.85 8.70 -9.37
C ARG A 113 -9.91 9.15 -10.83
N GLY A 114 -8.76 9.40 -11.46
CA GLY A 114 -8.72 9.67 -12.89
C GLY A 114 -9.23 8.47 -13.66
N ASP A 115 -10.12 8.68 -14.62
CA ASP A 115 -10.62 7.64 -15.51
C ASP A 115 -9.47 7.16 -16.42
N PHE A 116 -8.67 6.21 -15.92
CA PHE A 116 -7.50 5.66 -16.62
C PHE A 116 -7.88 4.85 -17.87
N SER A 117 -9.18 4.70 -18.16
CA SER A 117 -9.67 4.09 -19.40
C SER A 117 -9.30 4.89 -20.67
N ARG A 118 -8.95 6.19 -20.54
CA ARG A 118 -8.73 7.07 -21.70
C ARG A 118 -7.29 7.50 -21.98
N THR A 119 -6.35 7.25 -21.08
CA THR A 119 -4.94 7.60 -21.30
C THR A 119 -4.12 6.35 -21.59
N GLY A 120 -3.81 6.13 -22.87
CA GLY A 120 -2.85 5.12 -23.37
C GLY A 120 -1.39 5.35 -22.94
N LEU A 121 -1.16 6.05 -21.83
CA LEU A 121 0.13 6.13 -21.14
C LEU A 121 -0.07 5.46 -19.79
N PHE A 122 0.29 4.20 -19.64
CA PHE A 122 1.04 3.67 -18.49
C PHE A 122 1.29 2.18 -18.75
N ARG A 123 2.55 1.84 -19.02
CA ARG A 123 3.01 0.45 -18.99
C ARG A 123 2.80 -0.05 -17.56
N ALA A 124 1.76 -0.87 -17.38
CA ALA A 124 1.56 -1.69 -16.21
C ALA A 124 2.85 -2.42 -15.86
N GLY A 125 3.50 -2.03 -14.75
CA GLY A 125 4.47 -2.88 -14.09
C GLY A 125 3.74 -4.11 -13.58
N ARG A 126 3.60 -5.13 -14.43
CA ARG A 126 3.10 -6.44 -14.04
C ARG A 126 4.07 -6.95 -12.97
N LEU A 127 3.62 -7.11 -11.73
CA LEU A 127 4.30 -7.97 -10.76
C LEU A 127 4.24 -9.38 -11.36
N ARG A 128 5.28 -9.74 -12.14
CA ARG A 128 5.53 -11.13 -12.47
C ARG A 128 5.86 -11.80 -11.14
N GLN A 129 4.96 -12.68 -10.69
CA GLN A 129 5.33 -13.73 -9.76
C GLN A 129 6.55 -14.44 -10.37
N MET A 130 7.71 -14.32 -9.73
CA MET A 130 8.84 -15.19 -9.99
C MET A 130 8.53 -16.52 -9.33
N THR A 131 7.79 -17.38 -10.02
CA THR A 131 7.88 -18.82 -9.87
C THR A 131 8.98 -19.33 -10.80
N ARG A 132 10.18 -19.47 -10.25
CA ARG A 132 11.19 -20.53 -10.43
C ARG A 132 12.58 -19.97 -10.16
#